data_AF-A0A963SJ80-F1
#
_entry.id   AF-A0A963SJ80-F1
#
_cell.length_a   1.000
_cell.length_b   1.000
_cell.length_c   1.000
_cell.angle_alpha   90.00
_cell.angle_beta   90.00
_cell.angle_gamma   90.00
#
_symmetry.space_group_name_H-M   'P 1'
#
loop_
_entity.id
_entity.type
_entity.pdbx_description
1 polymer ?
#
loop_
_entity_poly.entity_id
_entity_poly.type
_entity_poly.pdbx_seq_one_letter_code
_entity_poly.pdbx_strand_id
1 'polypeptide(L)'
;GVDEVYHLKGGILAYLEQVPEEESLWDGDCFVFDERVSVKHALEPGDYGLCRACRRPVSPEDMASPLFEEGISCPACHAERTEEQRARYKERQKQAELAKARGEKHVGSRPRMAHDD
;
A
#
# COMPACT_ATOMS: atom_id res chain seq x y z
N GLY A 1 -9.31 0.04 -37.27
CA GLY A 1 -8.83 -0.64 -36.04
C GLY A 1 -7.32 -0.58 -36.03
N VAL A 2 -6.67 -1.14 -35.01
CA VAL A 2 -5.23 -1.41 -35.05
C VAL A 2 -5.08 -2.88 -35.38
N ASP A 3 -4.31 -3.19 -36.43
CA ASP A 3 -4.28 -4.54 -37.00
C ASP A 3 -3.37 -5.50 -36.20
N GLU A 4 -2.31 -4.97 -35.58
CA GLU A 4 -1.37 -5.76 -34.78
C GLU A 4 -1.28 -5.21 -33.35
N VAL A 5 -2.06 -5.79 -32.45
CA VAL A 5 -2.02 -5.50 -31.02
C VAL A 5 -1.66 -6.77 -30.27
N TYR A 6 -0.62 -6.67 -29.44
CA TYR A 6 -0.15 -7.76 -28.61
C TYR A 6 -0.35 -7.42 -27.14
N HIS A 7 -0.44 -8.44 -26.31
CA HIS A 7 -0.53 -8.31 -24.86
C HIS A 7 0.38 -9.34 -24.20
N LEU A 8 0.92 -8.98 -23.03
CA LEU A 8 1.71 -9.90 -22.22
C LEU A 8 0.78 -10.93 -21.57
N LYS A 9 0.83 -12.17 -22.02
CA LYS A 9 -0.01 -13.25 -21.49
C LYS A 9 0.35 -13.51 -20.02
N GLY A 10 -0.63 -13.37 -19.13
CA GLY A 10 -0.42 -13.47 -17.68
C GLY A 10 0.12 -12.19 -17.02
N GLY A 11 0.38 -11.14 -17.79
CA GLY A 11 0.86 -9.86 -17.29
C GLY A 11 2.24 -9.92 -16.65
N ILE A 12 2.58 -8.86 -15.91
CA ILE A 12 3.91 -8.65 -15.32
C ILE A 12 4.24 -9.71 -14.27
N LEU A 13 3.27 -10.14 -13.45
CA LEU A 13 3.54 -11.14 -12.41
C LEU A 13 3.99 -12.48 -12.99
N ALA A 14 3.33 -12.94 -14.06
CA ALA A 14 3.75 -14.16 -14.76
C ALA A 14 5.15 -14.01 -15.38
N TYR A 15 5.49 -12.81 -15.87
CA TYR A 15 6.82 -12.50 -16.39
C TYR A 15 7.89 -12.56 -15.28
N LEU A 16 7.66 -11.90 -14.14
CA LEU A 16 8.58 -11.90 -12.99
C LEU A 16 8.79 -13.29 -12.36
N GLU A 17 7.81 -14.18 -12.51
CA GLU A 17 7.86 -15.56 -12.04
C GLU A 17 8.63 -16.49 -13.00
N GLN A 18 8.51 -16.27 -14.31
CA GLN A 18 8.99 -17.22 -15.33
C GLN A 18 10.29 -16.80 -16.00
N VAL A 19 10.56 -15.50 -16.08
CA VAL A 19 11.76 -14.97 -16.71
C VAL A 19 12.85 -14.78 -15.64
N PRO A 20 14.01 -15.44 -15.82
CA PRO A 20 15.18 -15.23 -14.97
C PRO A 20 15.58 -13.73 -14.89
N GLU A 21 16.04 -13.25 -13.72
CA GLU A 21 16.23 -11.81 -13.43
C GLU A 21 17.36 -11.15 -14.26
N GLU A 22 18.40 -11.91 -14.50
CA GLU A 22 19.55 -11.64 -15.38
C GLU A 22 19.15 -11.49 -16.86
N GLU A 23 18.08 -12.16 -17.30
CA GLU A 23 17.50 -12.04 -18.65
C GLU A 23 16.32 -11.07 -18.70
N SER A 24 15.91 -10.54 -17.55
CA SER A 24 14.73 -9.68 -17.40
C SER A 24 14.96 -8.28 -17.99
N LEU A 25 13.92 -7.74 -18.61
CA LEU A 25 13.84 -6.34 -19.02
C LEU A 25 13.06 -5.49 -18.01
N TRP A 26 12.63 -6.08 -16.89
CA TRP A 26 11.92 -5.38 -15.83
C TRP A 26 12.92 -4.62 -14.94
N ASP A 27 12.56 -3.39 -14.57
CA ASP A 27 13.34 -2.55 -13.66
C ASP A 27 12.44 -2.01 -12.54
N GLY A 28 12.95 -2.07 -11.31
CA GLY A 28 12.22 -1.74 -10.09
C GLY A 28 11.19 -2.78 -9.65
N ASP A 29 10.18 -2.34 -8.89
CA ASP A 29 9.15 -3.22 -8.33
C ASP A 29 7.83 -3.17 -9.13
N CYS A 30 7.07 -4.26 -9.13
CA CYS A 30 5.71 -4.31 -9.66
C CYS A 30 4.69 -3.96 -8.57
N PHE A 31 3.91 -2.89 -8.76
CA PHE A 31 2.81 -2.54 -7.86
C PHE A 31 1.73 -3.63 -7.80
N VAL A 32 1.24 -3.94 -6.60
CA VAL A 32 0.15 -4.89 -6.34
C VAL A 32 -0.95 -4.27 -5.48
N PHE A 33 -2.20 -4.68 -5.71
CA PHE A 33 -3.40 -4.11 -5.08
C PHE A 33 -3.73 -4.76 -3.73
N ASP A 34 -2.72 -5.00 -2.91
CA ASP A 34 -2.87 -5.53 -1.56
C ASP A 34 -1.88 -4.87 -0.58
N GLU A 35 -1.81 -5.39 0.65
CA GLU A 35 -1.01 -4.81 1.72
C GLU A 35 0.51 -4.89 1.47
N ARG A 36 0.98 -5.68 0.50
CA ARG A 36 2.40 -5.74 0.11
C ARG A 36 2.85 -4.51 -0.67
N VAL A 37 1.92 -3.80 -1.32
CA VAL A 37 2.15 -2.61 -2.16
C VAL A 37 2.94 -2.88 -3.44
N SER A 38 4.07 -3.57 -3.36
CA SER A 38 4.87 -3.96 -4.50
C SER A 38 5.48 -5.35 -4.33
N VAL A 39 5.90 -5.95 -5.45
CA VAL A 39 6.67 -7.21 -5.47
C VAL A 39 7.86 -7.08 -6.43
N LYS A 40 8.94 -7.78 -6.11
CA LYS A 40 10.17 -7.91 -6.90
C LYS A 40 10.13 -9.16 -7.78
N HIS A 41 11.26 -9.48 -8.42
CA HIS A 41 11.48 -10.81 -9.01
C HIS A 41 11.21 -11.92 -7.99
N ALA A 42 10.85 -13.11 -8.51
CA ALA A 42 10.36 -14.23 -7.69
C ALA A 42 9.10 -13.92 -6.84
N LEU A 43 8.41 -12.80 -7.12
CA LEU A 43 7.21 -12.35 -6.42
C LEU A 43 7.42 -12.07 -4.93
N GLU A 44 8.66 -11.80 -4.53
CA GLU A 44 8.99 -11.41 -3.16
C GLU A 44 8.40 -10.02 -2.85
N PRO A 45 7.92 -9.77 -1.61
CA PRO A 45 7.46 -8.44 -1.22
C PRO A 45 8.54 -7.38 -1.43
N GLY A 46 8.15 -6.24 -1.99
CA GLY A 46 9.02 -5.08 -2.11
C GLY A 46 9.10 -4.26 -0.83
N ASP A 47 9.84 -3.15 -0.89
CA ASP A 47 10.11 -2.30 0.29
C ASP A 47 9.18 -1.07 0.36
N TYR A 48 8.25 -0.94 -0.58
CA TYR A 48 7.27 0.13 -0.58
C TYR A 48 6.21 -0.09 0.50
N GLY A 49 5.89 0.97 1.23
CA GLY A 49 4.75 1.01 2.13
C GLY A 49 3.58 1.75 1.51
N LEU A 50 2.43 1.70 2.17
CA LEU A 50 1.21 2.36 1.72
C LEU A 50 0.89 3.56 2.61
N CYS A 51 0.88 4.77 2.05
CA CYS A 51 0.41 5.93 2.80
C CYS A 51 -1.07 5.75 3.14
N ARG A 52 -1.40 5.57 4.42
CA ARG A 52 -2.80 5.37 4.85
C ARG A 52 -3.67 6.61 4.71
N ALA A 53 -3.08 7.77 4.46
CA ALA A 53 -3.80 9.02 4.19
C ALA A 53 -4.23 9.16 2.73
N CYS A 54 -3.31 8.95 1.78
CA CYS A 54 -3.55 9.20 0.34
C CYS A 54 -3.56 7.94 -0.53
N ARG A 55 -3.24 6.76 0.02
CA ARG A 55 -3.19 5.46 -0.66
C ARG A 55 -2.14 5.35 -1.78
N ARG A 56 -1.19 6.28 -1.85
CA ARG A 56 -0.03 6.17 -2.73
C ARG A 56 1.03 5.26 -2.10
N PRO A 57 1.81 4.51 -2.91
CA PRO A 57 3.06 3.89 -2.45
C PRO A 57 4.00 4.94 -1.84
N VAL A 58 4.79 4.54 -0.87
CA VAL A 58 5.79 5.35 -0.17
C VAL A 58 7.09 4.58 -0.18
N SER A 59 8.13 5.14 -0.77
CA SER A 59 9.45 4.52 -0.79
C SER A 59 10.09 4.54 0.61
N PRO A 60 11.12 3.73 0.87
CA PRO A 60 11.90 3.83 2.11
C PRO A 60 12.48 5.23 2.36
N GLU A 61 12.90 5.91 1.30
CA GLU A 61 13.40 7.30 1.38
C GLU A 61 12.30 8.26 1.81
N ASP A 62 11.10 8.14 1.23
CA ASP A 62 9.96 8.97 1.60
C ASP A 62 9.50 8.72 3.04
N MET A 63 9.61 7.47 3.53
CA MET A 63 9.31 7.15 4.94
C MET A 63 10.31 7.79 5.92
N ALA A 64 11.55 8.03 5.48
CA ALA A 64 12.57 8.69 6.29
C ALA A 64 12.41 10.22 6.33
N SER A 65 11.53 10.78 5.49
CA SER A 65 11.28 12.22 5.44
C SER A 65 10.63 12.74 6.72
N PRO A 66 10.95 13.97 7.18
CA PRO A 66 10.23 14.61 8.28
C PRO A 66 8.75 14.91 7.97
N LEU A 67 8.33 14.80 6.70
CA LEU A 67 6.93 14.97 6.28
C LEU A 67 6.12 13.67 6.33
N PHE A 68 6.78 12.55 6.61
CA PHE A 68 6.14 11.26 6.80
C PHE A 68 5.71 11.08 8.26
N GLU A 69 4.43 10.80 8.44
CA GLU A 69 3.87 10.39 9.73
C GLU A 69 2.94 9.21 9.46
N GLU A 70 3.26 8.04 10.03
CA GLU A 70 2.53 6.80 9.80
C GLU A 70 1.04 7.01 10.05
N GLY A 71 0.20 6.51 9.14
CA GLY A 71 -1.24 6.71 9.24
C GLY A 71 -1.76 8.08 8.75
N ILE A 72 -0.92 9.12 8.65
CA ILE A 72 -1.34 10.54 8.65
C ILE A 72 -0.88 11.31 7.41
N SER A 73 0.38 11.20 6.99
CA SER A 73 0.88 11.86 5.79
C SER A 73 2.13 11.21 5.22
N CYS A 74 2.40 11.50 3.94
CA CYS A 74 3.69 11.26 3.29
C CYS A 74 4.15 12.55 2.59
N PRO A 75 5.40 12.64 2.11
CA PRO A 75 5.91 13.82 1.41
C PRO A 75 5.02 14.26 0.25
N ALA A 76 4.47 13.30 -0.49
CA ALA A 76 3.62 13.55 -1.65
C ALA A 76 2.23 14.13 -1.32
N CYS A 77 1.73 14.00 -0.08
CA CYS A 77 0.40 14.51 0.28
C CYS A 77 0.42 15.51 1.43
N HIS A 78 1.52 15.66 2.16
CA HIS A 78 1.60 16.49 3.36
C HIS A 78 1.04 17.91 3.11
N ALA A 79 1.48 18.57 2.04
CA ALA A 79 1.03 19.92 1.68
C ALA A 79 -0.42 19.98 1.14
N GLU A 80 -0.96 18.86 0.63
CA GLU A 80 -2.32 18.80 0.09
C GLU A 80 -3.37 18.53 1.17
N ARG A 81 -2.97 18.05 2.35
CA ARG A 81 -3.91 17.73 3.43
C ARG A 81 -4.14 18.95 4.32
N THR A 82 -5.39 19.15 4.74
CA THR A 82 -5.71 20.15 5.77
C THR A 82 -5.43 19.60 7.16
N GLU A 83 -5.33 20.49 8.15
CA GLU A 83 -5.17 20.09 9.56
C GLU A 83 -6.33 19.20 10.04
N GLU A 84 -7.56 19.54 9.66
CA GLU A 84 -8.74 18.75 9.99
C GLU A 84 -8.66 17.32 9.41
N GLN A 85 -8.19 17.20 8.15
CA GLN A 85 -7.98 15.90 7.53
C GLN A 85 -6.90 15.10 8.25
N ARG A 86 -5.77 15.73 8.60
CA ARG A 86 -4.68 15.10 9.39
C ARG A 86 -5.18 14.62 10.75
N ALA A 87 -5.96 15.44 11.46
CA ALA A 87 -6.54 15.07 12.75
C ALA A 87 -7.44 13.81 12.65
N ARG A 88 -8.29 13.74 11.62
CA ARG A 88 -9.11 12.56 11.35
C ARG A 88 -8.27 11.32 11.04
N TYR A 89 -7.21 11.46 10.26
CA TYR A 89 -6.31 10.35 9.93
C TYR A 89 -5.57 9.83 11.16
N LYS A 90 -5.13 10.74 12.04
CA LYS A 90 -4.50 10.43 13.31
C LYS A 90 -5.42 9.64 14.22
N GLU A 91 -6.68 10.03 14.34
CA GLU A 91 -7.64 9.29 15.15
C GLU A 91 -7.89 7.89 14.57
N ARG A 92 -8.07 7.76 13.25
CA ARG A 92 -8.18 6.44 12.61
C ARG A 92 -6.95 5.56 12.86
N GLN A 93 -5.74 6.12 12.74
CA GLN A 93 -4.49 5.40 13.00
C GLN A 93 -4.44 4.90 14.44
N LYS A 94 -4.76 5.77 15.41
CA LYS A 94 -4.84 5.41 16.82
C LYS A 94 -5.84 4.27 17.07
N GLN A 95 -7.02 4.30 16.46
CA GLN A 95 -8.01 3.23 16.61
C GLN A 95 -7.51 1.90 16.01
N ALA A 96 -6.78 1.94 14.90
CA ALA A 96 -6.16 0.77 14.31
C ALA A 96 -5.07 0.17 15.20
N GLU A 97 -4.20 1.01 15.78
CA GLU A 97 -3.15 0.59 16.72
C GLU A 97 -3.74 -0.02 18.00
N LEU A 98 -4.76 0.61 18.56
CA LEU A 98 -5.46 0.10 19.74
C LEU A 98 -6.11 -1.26 19.47
N ALA A 99 -6.74 -1.45 18.31
CA ALA A 99 -7.30 -2.74 17.91
C ALA A 99 -6.20 -3.80 17.75
N LYS A 100 -5.08 -3.45 17.08
CA LYS A 100 -3.92 -4.33 16.93
C LYS A 100 -3.36 -4.76 18.29
N ALA A 101 -3.25 -3.83 19.24
CA ALA A 101 -2.80 -4.12 20.60
C ALA A 101 -3.74 -5.07 21.35
N ARG A 102 -5.04 -5.07 21.02
CA ARG A 102 -6.03 -6.02 21.54
C ARG A 102 -6.12 -7.33 20.75
N GLY A 103 -5.39 -7.47 19.63
CA GLY A 103 -5.51 -8.60 18.72
C GLY A 103 -6.82 -8.61 17.91
N GLU A 104 -7.50 -7.47 17.83
CA GLU A 104 -8.77 -7.30 17.12
C GLU A 104 -8.53 -6.75 15.71
N LYS A 105 -9.40 -7.14 14.75
CA LYS A 105 -9.45 -6.48 13.45
C LYS A 105 -10.13 -5.13 13.58
N HIS A 106 -9.51 -4.07 13.04
CA HIS A 106 -10.13 -2.75 12.96
C HIS A 106 -10.83 -2.52 11.62
N VAL A 107 -10.10 -2.72 10.52
CA VAL A 107 -10.64 -2.53 9.17
C VAL A 107 -11.48 -3.74 8.79
N GLY A 108 -12.73 -3.50 8.37
CA GLY A 108 -13.66 -4.55 7.94
C GLY A 108 -14.28 -5.37 9.07
N SER A 109 -14.07 -5.00 10.35
CA SER A 109 -14.78 -5.64 11.46
C SER A 109 -16.26 -5.26 11.44
N ARG A 110 -17.14 -6.26 11.50
CA ARG A 110 -18.56 -6.01 11.77
C ARG A 110 -18.67 -5.43 13.17
N PRO A 111 -19.42 -4.32 13.38
CA PRO A 111 -19.68 -3.85 14.72
C PRO A 111 -20.29 -4.99 15.53
N ARG A 112 -19.79 -5.22 16.75
CA ARG A 112 -20.48 -6.08 17.70
C ARG A 112 -21.85 -5.45 17.92
N MET A 113 -22.89 -6.04 17.35
CA MET A 113 -24.26 -5.72 17.74
C MET A 113 -24.34 -6.05 19.22
N ALA A 114 -24.59 -5.04 20.06
CA ALA A 114 -24.98 -5.29 21.43
C ALA A 114 -26.24 -6.15 21.36
N HIS A 115 -26.15 -7.38 21.88
CA HIS A 115 -27.35 -8.10 22.26
C HIS A 115 -27.88 -7.34 23.48
N ASP A 116 -28.89 -6.50 23.27
CA ASP A 116 -29.77 -6.09 24.35
C ASP A 116 -30.58 -7.34 24.73
N ASP A 117 -30.28 -7.89 25.91
CA ASP A 117 -31.14 -8.85 26.62
C ASP A 117 -32.39 -8.13 27.16
#